data_AF-A0A165VT54-F1
#
_entry.id   AF-A0A165VT54-F1
#
_cell.length_a   1.000
_cell.length_b   1.000
_cell.length_c   1.000
_cell.angle_alpha   90.00
_cell.angle_beta   90.00
_cell.angle_gamma   90.00
#
_symmetry.space_group_name_H-M   'P 1'
#
loop_
_entity.id
_entity.type
_entity.pdbx_description
1 polymer ?
#
loop_
_entity_poly.entity_id
_entity_poly.type
_entity_poly.pdbx_seq_one_letter_code
_entity_poly.pdbx_strand_id
1 'polypeptide(L)'
;MSYLKVEGTKIVDSNGKEIILRGAGLGGWMLMENFITGYPSVEFQIRDALAEVIGPKKSEFFFDKVGLFLALNIWHLTAPIHVQFLEYFFTEPDAQFFKSLSLNCIRIAISYRHFEDDTNPRVLRPEGFKHLDRVIALCAKYQIYTIIDMHSAPGGQNGGWHCDAGTHIPTFWIHKDFQDRLVWLWGEVAKHYKDNPWIAGYNPLNEPSDPKHTRLIDFYDRVYAVIRKEDPNHIVFFDGNTYAIDFSAFPEDAKDRWPNSAYAIHDYAVYGFPKAPEPYEETTAQRDSIRKTYQRKRAWMDERGFCVWNGEWGPVYARKDFEGDDWVEINDRRMKVLRYQLELYKKDRLSWSIWLYKDIGFQGMVYVSEETPYMKLFEKFLQKKWRLAVDAWGADDRYVRHLYEPLVNLIKDAVPNEHQNLYPPIWGIEGRVTRLARTMLLGEYLVKEWAEHFTGMDEEELDKLAQSFKFENCVKREGLNKELTENAE
;
A
#
# COMPACT_ATOMS: atom_id res chain seq x y z
N MET A 1 24.68 -11.88 11.58
CA MET A 1 23.37 -11.22 11.79
C MET A 1 22.31 -12.29 11.77
N SER A 2 21.21 -12.08 12.47
CA SER A 2 20.24 -13.13 12.76
C SER A 2 18.82 -12.69 12.46
N TYR A 3 18.00 -13.68 12.12
CA TYR A 3 16.58 -13.50 11.86
C TYR A 3 15.85 -12.93 13.08
N LEU A 4 14.92 -12.02 12.83
CA LEU A 4 13.96 -11.58 13.84
C LEU A 4 12.97 -12.70 14.15
N LYS A 5 12.52 -12.76 15.41
CA LYS A 5 11.52 -13.73 15.87
C LYS A 5 10.48 -13.07 16.74
N VAL A 6 9.30 -13.66 16.79
CA VAL A 6 8.24 -13.28 17.74
C VAL A 6 8.42 -14.04 19.06
N GLU A 7 8.51 -13.29 20.15
CA GLU A 7 8.51 -13.82 21.53
C GLU A 7 7.41 -13.13 22.35
N GLY A 8 6.28 -13.84 22.52
CA GLY A 8 5.08 -13.29 23.13
C GLY A 8 4.55 -12.10 22.34
N THR A 9 4.52 -10.92 22.96
CA THR A 9 4.06 -9.67 22.34
C THR A 9 5.17 -8.90 21.63
N LYS A 10 6.39 -9.42 21.56
CA LYS A 10 7.59 -8.70 21.10
C LYS A 10 8.20 -9.31 19.85
N ILE A 11 8.85 -8.47 19.07
CA ILE A 11 9.82 -8.90 18.05
C ILE A 11 11.21 -8.79 18.68
N VAL A 12 12.04 -9.83 18.56
CA VAL A 12 13.38 -9.90 19.13
C VAL A 12 14.43 -10.31 18.10
N ASP A 13 15.67 -9.88 18.28
CA ASP A 13 16.84 -10.41 17.56
C ASP A 13 17.30 -11.76 18.14
N SER A 14 18.37 -12.38 17.60
CA SER A 14 18.89 -13.66 18.15
C SER A 14 19.41 -13.59 19.58
N ASN A 15 19.70 -12.41 20.09
CA ASN A 15 20.18 -12.22 21.45
C ASN A 15 19.02 -12.01 22.43
N GLY A 16 17.77 -12.08 21.96
CA GLY A 16 16.58 -11.80 22.75
C GLY A 16 16.36 -10.30 22.99
N LYS A 17 17.08 -9.41 22.27
CA LYS A 17 16.87 -7.97 22.38
C LYS A 17 15.64 -7.58 21.58
N GLU A 18 14.71 -6.90 22.23
CA GLU A 18 13.52 -6.35 21.59
C GLU A 18 13.89 -5.36 20.48
N ILE A 19 13.28 -5.55 19.31
CA ILE A 19 13.36 -4.69 18.14
C ILE A 19 11.95 -4.15 17.87
N ILE A 20 11.80 -2.82 17.91
CA ILE A 20 10.56 -2.18 17.49
C ILE A 20 10.74 -1.69 16.06
N LEU A 21 9.91 -2.17 15.15
CA LEU A 21 9.96 -1.77 13.75
C LEU A 21 9.28 -0.41 13.60
N ARG A 22 10.02 0.56 13.08
CA ARG A 22 9.62 1.95 12.87
C ARG A 22 9.85 2.28 11.42
N GLY A 23 8.77 2.45 10.67
CA GLY A 23 8.86 2.33 9.23
C GLY A 23 7.85 3.08 8.41
N ALA A 24 7.96 2.94 7.10
CA ALA A 24 6.98 3.41 6.14
C ALA A 24 6.67 2.34 5.09
N GLY A 25 5.49 2.45 4.50
CA GLY A 25 5.12 1.70 3.31
C GLY A 25 5.79 2.24 2.05
N LEU A 26 6.39 1.37 1.25
CA LEU A 26 6.83 1.64 -0.10
C LEU A 26 5.73 1.24 -1.08
N GLY A 27 4.60 1.96 -1.01
CA GLY A 27 3.54 1.94 -2.01
C GLY A 27 3.88 2.80 -3.22
N GLY A 28 3.11 2.68 -4.30
CA GLY A 28 3.32 3.46 -5.52
C GLY A 28 4.40 2.89 -6.45
N TRP A 29 4.95 1.72 -6.13
CA TRP A 29 6.15 1.17 -6.75
C TRP A 29 5.87 -0.15 -7.49
N MET A 30 6.20 -1.30 -6.89
CA MET A 30 5.87 -2.66 -7.40
C MET A 30 4.41 -3.06 -7.17
N LEU A 31 3.67 -2.17 -6.51
CA LEU A 31 2.24 -2.00 -6.70
C LEU A 31 2.00 -0.49 -6.66
N MET A 32 1.45 0.05 -7.73
CA MET A 32 1.14 1.45 -7.86
C MET A 32 -0.28 1.72 -7.35
N GLU A 33 -0.52 2.88 -6.74
CA GLU A 33 -1.88 3.32 -6.41
C GLU A 33 -2.17 4.71 -6.99
N ASN A 34 -3.44 4.89 -7.37
CA ASN A 34 -3.92 6.05 -8.11
C ASN A 34 -3.63 7.40 -7.45
N PHE A 35 -3.72 7.51 -6.12
CA PHE A 35 -3.44 8.75 -5.41
C PHE A 35 -1.93 8.97 -5.18
N ILE A 36 -1.12 7.90 -5.25
CA ILE A 36 0.33 7.96 -5.01
C ILE A 36 1.06 8.50 -6.23
N THR A 37 0.66 8.06 -7.43
CA THR A 37 1.30 8.43 -8.70
C THR A 37 0.37 9.18 -9.65
N GLY A 38 -0.90 9.43 -9.28
CA GLY A 38 -1.76 10.39 -9.97
C GLY A 38 -2.59 9.85 -11.14
N TYR A 39 -2.42 8.58 -11.51
CA TYR A 39 -3.22 7.92 -12.54
C TYR A 39 -4.65 7.60 -12.02
N PRO A 40 -5.67 7.39 -12.87
CA PRO A 40 -7.04 7.03 -12.43
C PRO A 40 -7.29 5.51 -12.37
N SER A 41 -8.30 5.07 -11.62
CA SER A 41 -8.69 3.65 -11.52
C SER A 41 -7.59 2.76 -10.90
N VAL A 42 -7.10 1.73 -11.60
CA VAL A 42 -6.17 0.69 -11.11
C VAL A 42 -4.96 0.51 -12.05
N GLU A 43 -3.89 -0.07 -11.53
CA GLU A 43 -2.58 -0.13 -12.18
C GLU A 43 -2.59 -0.94 -13.50
N PHE A 44 -3.24 -2.11 -13.54
CA PHE A 44 -3.22 -2.92 -14.77
C PHE A 44 -3.87 -2.17 -15.95
N GLN A 45 -4.93 -1.40 -15.70
CA GLN A 45 -5.63 -0.63 -16.72
C GLN A 45 -4.75 0.48 -17.30
N ILE A 46 -3.98 1.17 -16.46
CA ILE A 46 -3.11 2.25 -16.93
C ILE A 46 -1.87 1.71 -17.65
N ARG A 47 -1.39 0.52 -17.29
CA ARG A 47 -0.30 -0.16 -18.01
C ARG A 47 -0.77 -0.59 -19.40
N ASP A 48 -1.96 -1.17 -19.50
CA ASP A 48 -2.56 -1.58 -20.78
C ASP A 48 -2.81 -0.37 -21.69
N ALA A 49 -3.42 0.70 -21.16
CA ALA A 49 -3.71 1.91 -21.92
C ALA A 49 -2.44 2.63 -22.38
N LEU A 50 -1.40 2.69 -21.55
CA LEU A 50 -0.11 3.24 -21.96
C LEU A 50 0.49 2.42 -23.11
N ALA A 51 0.47 1.09 -23.01
CA ALA A 51 0.95 0.22 -24.08
C ALA A 51 0.14 0.37 -25.38
N GLU A 52 -1.16 0.62 -25.32
CA GLU A 52 -2.00 0.94 -26.48
C GLU A 52 -1.58 2.27 -27.14
N VAL A 53 -1.36 3.32 -26.34
CA VAL A 53 -1.11 4.69 -26.84
C VAL A 53 0.30 4.88 -27.40
N ILE A 54 1.33 4.46 -26.66
CA ILE A 54 2.74 4.70 -27.05
C ILE A 54 3.45 3.46 -27.58
N GLY A 55 2.75 2.32 -27.61
CA GLY A 55 3.27 1.03 -28.01
C GLY A 55 3.93 0.26 -26.86
N PRO A 56 3.89 -1.09 -26.89
CA PRO A 56 4.31 -1.93 -25.77
C PRO A 56 5.78 -1.73 -25.39
N LYS A 57 6.67 -1.50 -26.36
CA LYS A 57 8.10 -1.26 -26.11
C LYS A 57 8.36 0.02 -25.32
N LYS A 58 7.67 1.11 -25.66
CA LYS A 58 7.83 2.39 -24.95
C LYS A 58 7.16 2.37 -23.58
N SER A 59 6.01 1.70 -23.48
CA SER A 59 5.34 1.49 -22.19
C SER A 59 6.21 0.66 -21.24
N GLU A 60 6.77 -0.44 -21.73
CA GLU A 60 7.76 -1.22 -21.00
C GLU A 60 8.96 -0.34 -20.64
N PHE A 61 9.53 0.40 -21.61
CA PHE A 61 10.61 1.36 -21.36
C PHE A 61 10.29 2.43 -20.31
N PHE A 62 9.04 2.83 -20.12
CA PHE A 62 8.71 3.80 -19.08
C PHE A 62 8.79 3.17 -17.68
N PHE A 63 8.35 1.91 -17.54
CA PHE A 63 8.24 1.23 -16.24
C PHE A 63 9.48 0.39 -15.87
N ASP A 64 9.91 -0.51 -16.76
CA ASP A 64 11.03 -1.43 -16.53
C ASP A 64 11.60 -2.03 -17.83
N LYS A 65 12.92 -2.14 -17.89
CA LYS A 65 13.66 -2.56 -19.09
C LYS A 65 13.91 -4.07 -19.07
N VAL A 66 12.88 -4.90 -19.01
CA VAL A 66 13.09 -6.36 -19.07
C VAL A 66 13.15 -6.85 -20.53
N GLY A 67 12.35 -6.28 -21.42
CA GLY A 67 12.10 -6.83 -22.75
C GLY A 67 13.18 -6.64 -23.82
N LEU A 68 14.20 -5.79 -23.60
CA LEU A 68 15.24 -5.56 -24.62
C LEU A 68 16.50 -6.42 -24.43
N PHE A 69 16.76 -6.96 -23.23
CA PHE A 69 17.96 -7.75 -22.98
C PHE A 69 17.83 -9.23 -23.41
N LEU A 70 16.61 -9.78 -23.42
CA LEU A 70 16.34 -11.16 -23.85
C LEU A 70 16.48 -11.37 -25.36
N ALA A 71 16.36 -10.32 -26.17
CA ALA A 71 16.51 -10.44 -27.63
C ALA A 71 17.97 -10.59 -28.10
N LEU A 72 18.97 -10.29 -27.24
CA LEU A 72 20.34 -10.12 -27.72
C LEU A 72 21.45 -10.88 -26.99
N ASN A 73 21.24 -11.53 -25.83
CA ASN A 73 22.31 -12.31 -25.16
C ASN A 73 23.65 -11.55 -24.99
N ILE A 74 23.63 -10.23 -24.79
CA ILE A 74 24.84 -9.43 -24.60
C ILE A 74 24.93 -8.99 -23.13
N TRP A 75 25.70 -9.71 -22.34
CA TRP A 75 26.01 -9.40 -20.94
C TRP A 75 27.28 -8.53 -20.76
N HIS A 76 27.96 -8.14 -21.85
CA HIS A 76 29.31 -7.57 -21.79
C HIS A 76 29.48 -6.24 -22.53
N LEU A 77 28.57 -5.29 -22.31
CA LEU A 77 28.81 -3.89 -22.70
C LEU A 77 28.64 -2.95 -21.50
N THR A 78 29.78 -2.48 -21.02
CA THR A 78 29.94 -1.36 -20.10
C THR A 78 29.54 -0.05 -20.79
N ALA A 79 28.26 0.32 -20.71
CA ALA A 79 27.77 1.68 -20.92
C ALA A 79 26.55 1.89 -20.00
N PRO A 80 26.59 2.77 -19.00
CA PRO A 80 25.53 2.90 -18.00
C PRO A 80 24.45 3.83 -18.53
N ILE A 81 23.45 3.30 -19.25
CA ILE A 81 22.45 4.15 -19.90
C ILE A 81 21.02 3.56 -19.83
N HIS A 82 20.20 4.32 -19.09
CA HIS A 82 18.74 4.39 -18.92
C HIS A 82 18.05 3.39 -17.97
N VAL A 83 17.43 3.98 -16.96
CA VAL A 83 16.84 3.38 -15.77
C VAL A 83 15.41 3.90 -15.69
N GLN A 84 14.45 3.06 -15.36
CA GLN A 84 13.03 3.30 -15.65
C GLN A 84 12.25 3.42 -14.34
N PHE A 85 10.99 3.90 -14.35
CA PHE A 85 10.23 4.38 -13.17
C PHE A 85 10.49 3.57 -11.88
N LEU A 86 10.45 2.23 -11.97
CA LEU A 86 10.68 1.35 -10.82
C LEU A 86 12.06 1.52 -10.17
N GLU A 87 13.10 1.83 -10.91
CA GLU A 87 14.41 2.04 -10.28
C GLU A 87 14.58 3.47 -9.73
N TYR A 88 14.05 4.50 -10.40
CA TYR A 88 14.10 5.88 -9.88
C TYR A 88 13.22 6.12 -8.66
N PHE A 89 12.16 5.33 -8.47
CA PHE A 89 11.27 5.48 -7.33
C PHE A 89 11.96 5.22 -5.99
N PHE A 90 12.95 4.32 -5.94
CA PHE A 90 13.72 4.07 -4.72
C PHE A 90 15.18 3.73 -5.05
N THR A 91 16.09 4.59 -4.62
CA THR A 91 17.53 4.54 -4.91
C THR A 91 18.36 4.63 -3.62
N GLU A 92 19.68 4.62 -3.72
CA GLU A 92 20.55 4.73 -2.54
C GLU A 92 20.31 6.00 -1.69
N PRO A 93 20.14 7.20 -2.26
CA PRO A 93 19.73 8.39 -1.50
C PRO A 93 18.45 8.22 -0.68
N ASP A 94 17.48 7.46 -1.16
CA ASP A 94 16.24 7.18 -0.42
C ASP A 94 16.52 6.38 0.85
N ALA A 95 17.33 5.31 0.75
CA ALA A 95 17.73 4.51 1.91
C ALA A 95 18.59 5.31 2.90
N GLN A 96 19.49 6.18 2.40
CA GLN A 96 20.28 7.08 3.24
C GLN A 96 19.40 8.06 4.02
N PHE A 97 18.41 8.66 3.35
CA PHE A 97 17.46 9.55 3.99
C PHE A 97 16.65 8.83 5.06
N PHE A 98 16.11 7.66 4.75
CA PHE A 98 15.36 6.86 5.70
C PHE A 98 16.18 6.54 6.96
N LYS A 99 17.44 6.14 6.80
CA LYS A 99 18.37 5.89 7.90
C LYS A 99 18.68 7.15 8.71
N SER A 100 18.74 8.31 8.06
CA SER A 100 19.00 9.59 8.74
C SER A 100 17.88 10.00 9.71
N LEU A 101 16.67 9.46 9.53
CA LEU A 101 15.51 9.65 10.42
C LEU A 101 15.45 8.60 11.55
N SER A 102 16.48 7.76 11.68
CA SER A 102 16.54 6.63 12.63
C SER A 102 15.45 5.57 12.43
N LEU A 103 14.73 5.60 11.31
CA LEU A 103 13.77 4.57 10.94
C LEU A 103 14.50 3.29 10.48
N ASN A 104 13.88 2.14 10.73
CA ASN A 104 14.56 0.84 10.63
C ASN A 104 13.80 -0.24 9.86
N CYS A 105 12.63 0.07 9.28
CA CYS A 105 11.85 -0.91 8.52
C CYS A 105 11.13 -0.29 7.32
N ILE A 106 11.17 -0.92 6.15
CA ILE A 106 10.35 -0.58 4.98
C ILE A 106 9.40 -1.74 4.67
N ARG A 107 8.10 -1.47 4.64
CA ARG A 107 7.08 -2.43 4.17
C ARG A 107 6.93 -2.27 2.66
N ILE A 108 7.30 -3.28 1.88
CA ILE A 108 7.32 -3.22 0.42
C ILE A 108 6.06 -3.88 -0.13
N ALA A 109 5.15 -3.07 -0.65
CA ALA A 109 3.95 -3.53 -1.32
C ALA A 109 4.30 -4.04 -2.73
N ILE A 110 3.97 -5.31 -3.01
CA ILE A 110 4.21 -5.95 -4.30
C ILE A 110 2.92 -6.51 -4.90
N SER A 111 2.84 -6.49 -6.22
CA SER A 111 1.79 -7.18 -6.98
C SER A 111 2.24 -8.55 -7.45
N TYR A 112 1.36 -9.56 -7.37
CA TYR A 112 1.61 -10.89 -7.94
C TYR A 112 1.96 -10.85 -9.44
N ARG A 113 1.47 -9.82 -10.15
CA ARG A 113 1.65 -9.63 -11.60
C ARG A 113 3.12 -9.45 -12.03
N HIS A 114 4.00 -9.08 -11.09
CA HIS A 114 5.45 -9.03 -11.35
C HIS A 114 6.08 -10.43 -11.45
N PHE A 115 5.47 -11.44 -10.83
CA PHE A 115 6.05 -12.78 -10.66
C PHE A 115 5.32 -13.85 -11.45
N GLU A 116 4.10 -13.59 -11.90
CA GLU A 116 3.24 -14.52 -12.61
C GLU A 116 2.36 -13.75 -13.61
N ASP A 117 1.88 -14.43 -14.66
CA ASP A 117 0.90 -13.91 -15.61
C ASP A 117 -0.43 -14.66 -15.51
N ASP A 118 -1.55 -13.95 -15.66
CA ASP A 118 -2.87 -14.60 -15.66
C ASP A 118 -3.10 -15.54 -16.85
N THR A 119 -2.37 -15.35 -17.96
CA THR A 119 -2.39 -16.23 -19.14
C THR A 119 -1.45 -17.43 -19.00
N ASN A 120 -0.49 -17.39 -18.06
CA ASN A 120 0.45 -18.47 -17.79
C ASN A 120 0.54 -18.74 -16.27
N PRO A 121 -0.55 -19.22 -15.64
CA PRO A 121 -0.58 -19.40 -14.21
C PRO A 121 0.45 -20.45 -13.76
N ARG A 122 1.07 -20.22 -12.61
CA ARG A 122 2.12 -21.01 -11.97
C ARG A 122 3.40 -21.13 -12.80
N VAL A 123 3.64 -20.15 -13.65
CA VAL A 123 4.93 -19.96 -14.34
C VAL A 123 5.60 -18.73 -13.74
N LEU A 124 6.67 -18.98 -13.00
CA LEU A 124 7.43 -17.92 -12.34
C LEU A 124 8.12 -17.04 -13.39
N ARG A 125 8.06 -15.73 -13.18
CA ARG A 125 8.83 -14.69 -13.85
C ARG A 125 10.00 -14.27 -12.95
N PRO A 126 11.21 -14.84 -13.13
CA PRO A 126 12.35 -14.54 -12.25
C PRO A 126 12.74 -13.05 -12.28
N GLU A 127 12.47 -12.34 -13.37
CA GLU A 127 12.65 -10.91 -13.51
C GLU A 127 11.87 -10.10 -12.46
N GLY A 128 10.77 -10.63 -11.93
CA GLY A 128 9.98 -9.98 -10.88
C GLY A 128 10.78 -9.69 -9.62
N PHE A 129 11.83 -10.50 -9.35
CA PHE A 129 12.71 -10.29 -8.20
C PHE A 129 13.76 -9.20 -8.42
N LYS A 130 14.07 -8.80 -9.66
CA LYS A 130 15.18 -7.87 -9.98
C LYS A 130 15.15 -6.59 -9.14
N HIS A 131 14.01 -5.90 -9.14
CA HIS A 131 13.84 -4.63 -8.44
C HIS A 131 13.71 -4.81 -6.94
N LEU A 132 12.99 -5.85 -6.52
CA LEU A 132 12.83 -6.19 -5.11
C LEU A 132 14.18 -6.53 -4.45
N ASP A 133 15.00 -7.36 -5.09
CA ASP A 133 16.36 -7.71 -4.66
C ASP A 133 17.24 -6.48 -4.51
N ARG A 134 17.19 -5.57 -5.50
CA ARG A 134 17.94 -4.31 -5.49
C ARG A 134 17.56 -3.44 -4.28
N VAL A 135 16.26 -3.23 -4.04
CA VAL A 135 15.79 -2.40 -2.91
C VAL A 135 16.08 -3.06 -1.57
N ILE A 136 15.90 -4.38 -1.44
CA ILE A 136 16.26 -5.12 -0.22
C ILE A 136 17.77 -5.01 0.05
N ALA A 137 18.62 -5.13 -0.97
CA ALA A 137 20.06 -4.97 -0.81
C ALA A 137 20.46 -3.54 -0.40
N LEU A 138 19.79 -2.52 -0.96
CA LEU A 138 19.97 -1.13 -0.51
C LEU A 138 19.55 -0.96 0.95
N CYS A 139 18.37 -1.45 1.34
CA CYS A 139 17.90 -1.39 2.73
C CYS A 139 18.88 -2.09 3.68
N ALA A 140 19.34 -3.29 3.32
CA ALA A 140 20.33 -4.05 4.07
C ALA A 140 21.64 -3.27 4.30
N LYS A 141 22.17 -2.59 3.26
CA LYS A 141 23.37 -1.75 3.35
C LYS A 141 23.23 -0.64 4.41
N TYR A 142 22.02 -0.13 4.61
CA TYR A 142 21.70 0.93 5.57
C TYR A 142 21.11 0.43 6.89
N GLN A 143 21.13 -0.88 7.10
CA GLN A 143 20.56 -1.53 8.28
C GLN A 143 19.06 -1.26 8.47
N ILE A 144 18.32 -1.33 7.37
CA ILE A 144 16.87 -1.18 7.31
C ILE A 144 16.30 -2.56 7.00
N TYR A 145 15.44 -3.06 7.89
CA TYR A 145 14.68 -4.28 7.64
C TYR A 145 13.64 -4.05 6.55
N THR A 146 13.21 -5.15 5.92
CA THR A 146 12.12 -5.13 4.94
C THR A 146 11.02 -6.11 5.32
N ILE A 147 9.76 -5.73 5.11
CA ILE A 147 8.63 -6.66 5.15
C ILE A 147 8.10 -6.76 3.72
N ILE A 148 8.08 -7.97 3.16
CA ILE A 148 7.53 -8.18 1.81
C ILE A 148 6.03 -8.41 1.95
N ASP A 149 5.24 -7.54 1.35
CA ASP A 149 3.79 -7.53 1.46
C ASP A 149 3.13 -7.82 0.11
N MET A 150 2.44 -8.95 0.01
CA MET A 150 1.65 -9.25 -1.18
C MET A 150 0.36 -8.43 -1.15
N HIS A 151 0.41 -7.32 -1.85
CA HIS A 151 -0.58 -6.26 -1.76
C HIS A 151 -1.70 -6.43 -2.80
N SER A 152 -1.43 -7.16 -3.88
CA SER A 152 -2.41 -7.63 -4.87
C SER A 152 -2.32 -9.14 -5.06
N ALA A 153 -3.48 -9.79 -5.13
CA ALA A 153 -3.65 -11.23 -5.37
C ALA A 153 -4.46 -11.48 -6.65
N PRO A 154 -4.31 -12.66 -7.31
CA PRO A 154 -5.14 -13.04 -8.44
C PRO A 154 -6.64 -12.85 -8.14
N GLY A 155 -7.34 -12.09 -9.00
CA GLY A 155 -8.76 -11.80 -8.85
C GLY A 155 -9.16 -10.80 -7.74
N GLY A 156 -8.20 -10.24 -7.00
CA GLY A 156 -8.43 -9.22 -5.97
C GLY A 156 -9.05 -9.74 -4.67
N GLN A 157 -8.39 -9.45 -3.55
CA GLN A 157 -8.77 -9.96 -2.22
C GLN A 157 -9.78 -9.10 -1.47
N ASN A 158 -10.04 -7.86 -1.91
CA ASN A 158 -10.90 -6.95 -1.14
C ASN A 158 -11.82 -6.03 -1.94
N GLY A 159 -11.61 -5.88 -3.25
CA GLY A 159 -12.42 -5.03 -4.13
C GLY A 159 -12.09 -3.53 -4.04
N GLY A 160 -11.01 -3.17 -3.35
CA GLY A 160 -10.41 -1.83 -3.39
C GLY A 160 -9.56 -1.63 -4.65
N TRP A 161 -9.17 -0.39 -4.93
CA TRP A 161 -8.28 -0.09 -6.07
C TRP A 161 -6.87 -0.69 -5.86
N HIS A 162 -6.39 -0.70 -4.62
CA HIS A 162 -5.06 -1.19 -4.26
C HIS A 162 -4.90 -2.71 -4.38
N CYS A 163 -5.98 -3.49 -4.61
CA CYS A 163 -5.82 -4.91 -4.97
C CYS A 163 -5.64 -5.14 -6.48
N ASP A 164 -5.70 -4.08 -7.29
CA ASP A 164 -5.43 -4.09 -8.74
C ASP A 164 -6.29 -5.10 -9.54
N ALA A 165 -7.57 -5.21 -9.15
CA ALA A 165 -8.51 -6.14 -9.78
C ALA A 165 -9.56 -5.45 -10.67
N GLY A 166 -9.75 -4.14 -10.55
CA GLY A 166 -10.75 -3.39 -11.35
C GLY A 166 -12.20 -3.82 -11.08
N THR A 167 -12.45 -4.60 -10.03
CA THR A 167 -13.78 -5.09 -9.65
C THR A 167 -14.01 -4.89 -8.15
N HIS A 168 -15.26 -4.62 -7.76
CA HIS A 168 -15.68 -4.52 -6.37
C HIS A 168 -15.96 -5.88 -5.72
N ILE A 169 -16.09 -6.93 -6.53
CA ILE A 169 -16.32 -8.30 -6.07
C ILE A 169 -14.95 -8.95 -5.89
N PRO A 170 -14.56 -9.34 -4.67
CA PRO A 170 -13.26 -9.94 -4.43
C PRO A 170 -13.24 -11.40 -4.89
N THR A 171 -12.97 -11.61 -6.18
CA THR A 171 -13.09 -12.93 -6.83
C THR A 171 -12.03 -13.93 -6.37
N PHE A 172 -10.96 -13.46 -5.70
CA PHE A 172 -10.00 -14.31 -4.98
C PHE A 172 -10.69 -15.31 -4.03
N TRP A 173 -11.77 -14.89 -3.35
CA TRP A 173 -12.49 -15.76 -2.43
C TRP A 173 -13.46 -16.72 -3.13
N ILE A 174 -13.82 -16.45 -4.39
CA ILE A 174 -14.77 -17.24 -5.17
C ILE A 174 -14.05 -18.37 -5.90
N HIS A 175 -12.88 -18.08 -6.49
CA HIS A 175 -12.13 -19.05 -7.28
C HIS A 175 -10.98 -19.63 -6.47
N LYS A 176 -11.10 -20.92 -6.12
CA LYS A 176 -10.04 -21.65 -5.42
C LYS A 176 -8.69 -21.57 -6.16
N ASP A 177 -8.70 -21.60 -7.49
CA ASP A 177 -7.48 -21.51 -8.29
C ASP A 177 -6.68 -20.22 -8.02
N PHE A 178 -7.35 -19.09 -7.78
CA PHE A 178 -6.68 -17.82 -7.46
C PHE A 178 -5.93 -17.88 -6.12
N GLN A 179 -6.52 -18.57 -5.12
CA GLN A 179 -5.85 -18.84 -3.85
C GLN A 179 -4.67 -19.81 -4.05
N ASP A 180 -4.86 -20.86 -4.86
CA ASP A 180 -3.83 -21.86 -5.14
C ASP A 180 -2.62 -21.25 -5.85
N ARG A 181 -2.84 -20.29 -6.76
CA ARG A 181 -1.80 -19.50 -7.43
C ARG A 181 -1.01 -18.66 -6.43
N LEU A 182 -1.68 -17.94 -5.54
CA LEU A 182 -0.98 -17.14 -4.53
C LEU A 182 -0.22 -18.01 -3.51
N VAL A 183 -0.78 -19.15 -3.09
CA VAL A 183 -0.07 -20.11 -2.23
C VAL A 183 1.18 -20.64 -2.95
N TRP A 184 1.08 -21.01 -4.23
CA TRP A 184 2.24 -21.42 -5.02
C TRP A 184 3.31 -20.31 -5.07
N LEU A 185 2.90 -19.08 -5.38
CA LEU A 185 3.81 -17.94 -5.51
C LEU A 185 4.53 -17.66 -4.18
N TRP A 186 3.85 -17.74 -3.04
CA TRP A 186 4.50 -17.59 -1.73
C TRP A 186 5.56 -18.65 -1.45
N GLY A 187 5.40 -19.87 -1.99
CA GLY A 187 6.46 -20.88 -1.96
C GLY A 187 7.71 -20.42 -2.71
N GLU A 188 7.56 -19.85 -3.91
CA GLU A 188 8.69 -19.34 -4.70
C GLU A 188 9.35 -18.10 -4.05
N VAL A 189 8.55 -17.17 -3.53
CA VAL A 189 9.04 -15.98 -2.81
C VAL A 189 9.83 -16.38 -1.56
N ALA A 190 9.27 -17.27 -0.72
CA ALA A 190 9.94 -17.75 0.48
C ALA A 190 11.24 -18.49 0.13
N LYS A 191 11.22 -19.36 -0.88
CA LYS A 191 12.40 -20.08 -1.36
C LYS A 191 13.52 -19.15 -1.82
N HIS A 192 13.20 -18.04 -2.49
CA HIS A 192 14.17 -17.05 -2.97
C HIS A 192 14.79 -16.26 -1.81
N TYR A 193 14.02 -15.96 -0.76
CA TYR A 193 14.40 -15.03 0.30
C TYR A 193 14.78 -15.64 1.66
N LYS A 194 14.60 -16.94 1.85
CA LYS A 194 14.80 -17.64 3.15
C LYS A 194 16.12 -17.37 3.86
N ASP A 195 17.18 -17.07 3.11
CA ASP A 195 18.54 -16.90 3.62
C ASP A 195 18.93 -15.42 3.85
N ASN A 196 18.01 -14.48 3.66
CA ASN A 196 18.28 -13.03 3.79
C ASN A 196 17.75 -12.45 5.12
N PRO A 197 18.61 -12.27 6.15
CA PRO A 197 18.17 -11.81 7.48
C PRO A 197 17.74 -10.33 7.54
N TRP A 198 17.89 -9.56 6.46
CA TRP A 198 17.37 -8.18 6.39
C TRP A 198 15.90 -8.12 6.00
N ILE A 199 15.28 -9.27 5.74
CA ILE A 199 13.84 -9.39 5.69
C ILE A 199 13.38 -9.67 7.13
N ALA A 200 12.55 -8.78 7.69
CA ALA A 200 11.92 -9.00 8.99
C ALA A 200 10.85 -10.10 8.89
N GLY A 201 10.16 -10.16 7.74
CA GLY A 201 9.21 -11.22 7.46
C GLY A 201 8.34 -10.98 6.24
N TYR A 202 7.30 -11.80 6.14
CA TYR A 202 6.37 -11.86 5.03
C TYR A 202 4.97 -11.47 5.50
N ASN A 203 4.30 -10.60 4.76
CA ASN A 203 2.90 -10.25 4.95
C ASN A 203 2.09 -10.89 3.81
N PRO A 204 1.46 -12.06 4.03
CA PRO A 204 0.99 -12.91 2.93
C PRO A 204 -0.13 -12.34 2.08
N LEU A 205 -0.93 -11.44 2.63
CA LEU A 205 -2.09 -10.88 1.95
C LEU A 205 -2.50 -9.59 2.64
N ASN A 206 -2.35 -8.46 1.94
CA ASN A 206 -2.80 -7.15 2.41
C ASN A 206 -4.33 -7.05 2.46
N GLU A 207 -4.86 -6.53 3.58
CA GLU A 207 -6.24 -6.11 3.75
C GLU A 207 -7.29 -7.08 3.16
N PRO A 208 -7.28 -8.38 3.53
CA PRO A 208 -8.27 -9.32 3.05
C PRO A 208 -9.68 -8.85 3.43
N SER A 209 -10.64 -9.11 2.55
CA SER A 209 -12.05 -8.84 2.81
C SER A 209 -12.90 -10.02 2.34
N ASP A 210 -12.81 -11.13 3.08
CA ASP A 210 -13.61 -12.34 2.86
C ASP A 210 -15.02 -12.17 3.46
N PRO A 211 -16.09 -12.14 2.64
CA PRO A 211 -17.47 -12.06 3.14
C PRO A 211 -17.92 -13.26 3.99
N LYS A 212 -17.18 -14.37 3.98
CA LYS A 212 -17.44 -15.56 4.81
C LYS A 212 -16.57 -15.62 6.06
N HIS A 213 -15.58 -14.75 6.19
CA HIS A 213 -14.56 -14.67 7.24
C HIS A 213 -13.67 -15.92 7.41
N THR A 214 -14.20 -17.14 7.28
CA THR A 214 -13.48 -18.38 7.55
C THR A 214 -12.55 -18.81 6.41
N ARG A 215 -12.79 -18.40 5.16
CA ARG A 215 -11.91 -18.79 4.03
C ARG A 215 -10.54 -18.14 4.13
N LEU A 216 -10.46 -17.00 4.81
CA LEU A 216 -9.18 -16.37 5.15
C LEU A 216 -8.32 -17.30 6.02
N ILE A 217 -8.90 -17.94 7.02
CA ILE A 217 -8.20 -18.86 7.92
C ILE A 217 -7.70 -20.09 7.15
N ASP A 218 -8.56 -20.68 6.31
CA ASP A 218 -8.19 -21.81 5.45
C ASP A 218 -7.05 -21.44 4.48
N PHE A 219 -7.05 -20.21 3.95
CA PHE A 219 -5.96 -19.70 3.13
C PHE A 219 -4.67 -19.51 3.96
N TYR A 220 -4.77 -18.95 5.17
CA TYR A 220 -3.62 -18.74 6.05
C TYR A 220 -2.96 -20.04 6.50
N ASP A 221 -3.72 -21.09 6.78
CA ASP A 221 -3.17 -22.42 7.05
C ASP A 221 -2.29 -22.92 5.89
N ARG A 222 -2.77 -22.73 4.66
CA ARG A 222 -2.09 -23.21 3.45
C ARG A 222 -0.86 -22.37 3.10
N VAL A 223 -0.96 -21.04 3.19
CA VAL A 223 0.16 -20.14 2.87
C VAL A 223 1.25 -20.22 3.95
N TYR A 224 0.86 -20.39 5.22
CA TYR A 224 1.81 -20.61 6.30
C TYR A 224 2.58 -21.92 6.08
N ALA A 225 1.89 -23.02 5.75
CA ALA A 225 2.51 -24.31 5.52
C ALA A 225 3.53 -24.28 4.35
N VAL A 226 3.20 -23.61 3.24
CA VAL A 226 4.13 -23.53 2.10
C VAL A 226 5.33 -22.61 2.40
N ILE A 227 5.11 -21.48 3.09
CA ILE A 227 6.20 -20.60 3.53
C ILE A 227 7.12 -21.39 4.46
N ARG A 228 6.60 -22.04 5.49
CA ARG A 228 7.41 -22.78 6.48
C ARG A 228 8.16 -23.97 5.90
N LYS A 229 7.66 -24.57 4.81
CA LYS A 229 8.36 -25.63 4.09
C LYS A 229 9.66 -25.12 3.47
N GLU A 230 9.65 -23.92 2.91
CA GLU A 230 10.82 -23.33 2.23
C GLU A 230 11.67 -22.47 3.19
N ASP A 231 11.03 -21.87 4.19
CA ASP A 231 11.59 -20.90 5.12
C ASP A 231 11.07 -21.05 6.57
N PRO A 232 11.86 -21.67 7.45
CA PRO A 232 11.49 -21.86 8.85
C PRO A 232 11.73 -20.63 9.74
N ASN A 233 12.35 -19.56 9.24
CA ASN A 233 12.95 -18.52 10.09
C ASN A 233 12.18 -17.20 10.12
N HIS A 234 11.72 -16.70 8.97
CA HIS A 234 11.13 -15.37 8.88
C HIS A 234 9.76 -15.28 9.57
N ILE A 235 9.43 -14.10 10.12
CA ILE A 235 8.12 -13.84 10.75
C ILE A 235 7.04 -13.84 9.67
N VAL A 236 5.86 -14.37 9.98
CA VAL A 236 4.67 -14.20 9.12
C VAL A 236 3.71 -13.19 9.76
N PHE A 237 3.43 -12.10 9.07
CA PHE A 237 2.54 -11.02 9.48
C PHE A 237 1.16 -11.21 8.85
N PHE A 238 0.16 -11.64 9.64
CA PHE A 238 -1.20 -11.88 9.16
C PHE A 238 -2.10 -10.67 9.38
N ASP A 239 -2.65 -10.13 8.29
CA ASP A 239 -3.68 -9.11 8.35
C ASP A 239 -5.00 -9.67 8.89
N GLY A 240 -5.70 -8.86 9.68
CA GLY A 240 -7.11 -9.13 9.99
C GLY A 240 -7.98 -9.10 8.73
N ASN A 241 -9.15 -9.73 8.81
CA ASN A 241 -10.17 -9.60 7.78
C ASN A 241 -10.75 -8.17 7.75
N THR A 242 -11.59 -7.91 6.76
CA THR A 242 -12.31 -6.65 6.56
C THR A 242 -11.35 -5.46 6.55
N TYR A 243 -10.28 -5.50 5.74
CA TYR A 243 -9.26 -4.44 5.71
C TYR A 243 -8.46 -4.33 7.01
N ALA A 244 -7.95 -5.45 7.53
CA ALA A 244 -7.08 -5.50 8.71
C ALA A 244 -7.68 -4.89 9.99
N ILE A 245 -9.01 -4.98 10.16
CA ILE A 245 -9.72 -4.46 11.35
C ILE A 245 -10.62 -5.49 12.05
N ASP A 246 -10.67 -6.73 11.57
CA ASP A 246 -11.50 -7.81 12.14
C ASP A 246 -10.73 -9.12 12.30
N PHE A 247 -10.64 -9.60 13.55
CA PHE A 247 -10.02 -10.87 13.93
C PHE A 247 -11.04 -11.86 14.51
N SER A 248 -12.34 -11.58 14.40
CA SER A 248 -13.40 -12.37 15.05
C SER A 248 -13.47 -13.83 14.63
N ALA A 249 -12.97 -14.16 13.43
CA ALA A 249 -12.91 -15.54 12.93
C ALA A 249 -11.55 -16.22 13.13
N PHE A 250 -10.55 -15.52 13.70
CA PHE A 250 -9.25 -16.12 13.97
C PHE A 250 -9.36 -17.16 15.09
N PRO A 251 -8.66 -18.30 14.96
CA PRO A 251 -8.88 -19.43 15.84
C PRO A 251 -8.18 -19.25 17.19
N GLU A 252 -8.73 -19.85 18.25
CA GLU A 252 -8.13 -19.80 19.60
C GLU A 252 -6.75 -20.49 19.68
N ASP A 253 -6.50 -21.47 18.82
CA ASP A 253 -5.24 -22.21 18.75
C ASP A 253 -4.15 -21.50 17.91
N ALA A 254 -4.38 -20.24 17.49
CA ALA A 254 -3.51 -19.51 16.57
C ALA A 254 -2.03 -19.45 17.00
N LYS A 255 -1.74 -19.49 18.31
CA LYS A 255 -0.38 -19.55 18.87
C LYS A 255 0.40 -20.78 18.42
N ASP A 256 -0.24 -21.94 18.50
CA ASP A 256 0.35 -23.24 18.20
C ASP A 256 0.20 -23.58 16.71
N ARG A 257 -0.87 -23.06 16.09
CA ARG A 257 -1.17 -23.21 14.66
C ARG A 257 -0.16 -22.46 13.78
N TRP A 258 0.17 -21.21 14.12
CA TRP A 258 1.13 -20.40 13.38
C TRP A 258 2.25 -19.83 14.28
N PRO A 259 3.23 -20.67 14.67
CA PRO A 259 4.41 -20.20 15.39
C PRO A 259 5.20 -19.12 14.63
N ASN A 260 5.83 -18.23 15.40
CA ASN A 260 6.64 -17.13 14.85
C ASN A 260 5.85 -16.23 13.89
N SER A 261 4.63 -15.87 14.31
CA SER A 261 3.73 -14.98 13.58
C SER A 261 3.35 -13.76 14.41
N ALA A 262 3.13 -12.65 13.71
CA ALA A 262 2.56 -11.42 14.25
C ALA A 262 1.27 -11.09 13.49
N TYR A 263 0.42 -10.25 14.07
CA TYR A 263 -0.87 -9.89 13.49
C TYR A 263 -0.91 -8.41 13.15
N ALA A 264 -1.33 -8.10 11.93
CA ALA A 264 -1.30 -6.77 11.36
C ALA A 264 -2.67 -6.09 11.48
N ILE A 265 -2.70 -4.94 12.13
CA ILE A 265 -3.83 -4.00 12.08
C ILE A 265 -3.53 -2.87 11.13
N HIS A 266 -4.56 -2.27 10.53
CA HIS A 266 -4.45 -0.97 9.86
C HIS A 266 -5.21 0.11 10.65
N ASP A 267 -4.49 1.12 11.13
CA ASP A 267 -5.01 2.15 12.03
C ASP A 267 -5.17 3.54 11.40
N TYR A 268 -6.04 3.64 10.41
CA TYR A 268 -6.51 4.93 9.90
C TYR A 268 -7.56 5.56 10.83
N ALA A 269 -7.29 6.79 11.28
CA ALA A 269 -8.20 7.59 12.10
C ALA A 269 -9.02 8.55 11.24
N VAL A 270 -10.35 8.59 11.43
CA VAL A 270 -11.26 9.41 10.60
C VAL A 270 -10.90 10.90 10.56
N TYR A 271 -10.37 11.44 11.66
CA TYR A 271 -9.92 12.83 11.76
C TYR A 271 -8.66 13.14 10.92
N GLY A 272 -7.96 12.12 10.42
CA GLY A 272 -6.87 12.25 9.46
C GLY A 272 -7.31 12.43 8.01
N PHE A 273 -8.62 12.46 7.73
CA PHE A 273 -9.20 12.48 6.38
C PHE A 273 -10.15 13.66 6.15
N PRO A 274 -10.42 14.07 4.89
CA PRO A 274 -11.38 15.14 4.59
C PRO A 274 -12.80 14.87 5.05
N LYS A 275 -13.18 13.60 5.21
CA LYS A 275 -14.50 13.17 5.67
C LYS A 275 -14.65 13.17 7.19
N ALA A 276 -13.73 13.80 7.93
CA ALA A 276 -13.90 14.01 9.36
C ALA A 276 -15.27 14.68 9.63
N PRO A 277 -16.05 14.18 10.62
CA PRO A 277 -17.40 14.70 10.87
C PRO A 277 -17.41 16.13 11.39
N GLU A 278 -16.30 16.55 11.99
CA GLU A 278 -16.06 17.87 12.56
C GLU A 278 -14.53 18.11 12.61
N PRO A 279 -14.09 19.37 12.77
CA PRO A 279 -12.67 19.67 12.99
C PRO A 279 -12.09 18.97 14.22
N TYR A 280 -10.85 18.47 14.10
CA TYR A 280 -10.13 17.86 15.21
C TYR A 280 -9.50 18.93 16.11
N GLU A 281 -10.04 19.09 17.31
CA GLU A 281 -9.64 20.09 18.31
C GLU A 281 -9.11 19.42 19.60
N GLU A 282 -8.74 18.14 19.53
CA GLU A 282 -8.14 17.35 20.62
C GLU A 282 -9.02 17.23 21.87
N THR A 283 -10.34 17.37 21.71
CA THR A 283 -11.26 17.21 22.84
C THR A 283 -11.18 15.79 23.41
N THR A 284 -11.54 15.62 24.69
CA THR A 284 -11.55 14.30 25.33
C THR A 284 -12.38 13.29 24.54
N ALA A 285 -13.54 13.70 24.01
CA ALA A 285 -14.39 12.81 23.20
C ALA A 285 -13.70 12.36 21.90
N GLN A 286 -12.99 13.27 21.22
CA GLN A 286 -12.28 12.96 19.97
C GLN A 286 -11.08 12.03 20.22
N ARG A 287 -10.27 12.33 21.25
CA ARG A 287 -9.16 11.46 21.67
C ARG A 287 -9.67 10.09 22.11
N ASP A 288 -10.77 10.04 22.86
CA ASP A 288 -11.41 8.78 23.27
C ASP A 288 -11.89 7.95 22.08
N SER A 289 -12.47 8.60 21.06
CA SER A 289 -12.92 7.93 19.84
C SER A 289 -11.78 7.25 19.08
N ILE A 290 -10.67 7.99 18.86
CA ILE A 290 -9.46 7.45 18.21
C ILE A 290 -8.91 6.27 19.03
N ARG A 291 -8.72 6.46 20.33
CA ARG A 291 -8.19 5.43 21.24
C ARG A 291 -9.04 4.17 21.26
N LYS A 292 -10.37 4.30 21.37
CA LYS A 292 -11.28 3.15 21.39
C LYS A 292 -11.25 2.38 20.07
N THR A 293 -11.16 3.09 18.94
CA THR A 293 -11.06 2.47 17.62
C THR A 293 -9.79 1.63 17.51
N TYR A 294 -8.66 2.20 17.91
CA TYR A 294 -7.37 1.53 17.96
C TYR A 294 -7.39 0.29 18.87
N GLN A 295 -7.91 0.43 20.09
CA GLN A 295 -8.05 -0.69 21.05
C GLN A 295 -8.96 -1.80 20.52
N ARG A 296 -10.08 -1.47 19.86
CA ARG A 296 -10.98 -2.46 19.27
C ARG A 296 -10.29 -3.33 18.23
N LYS A 297 -9.48 -2.74 17.34
CA LYS A 297 -8.75 -3.47 16.30
C LYS A 297 -7.73 -4.46 16.87
N ARG A 298 -7.20 -4.17 18.07
CA ARG A 298 -6.20 -4.98 18.76
C ARG A 298 -6.74 -5.98 19.76
N ALA A 299 -8.01 -5.85 20.15
CA ALA A 299 -8.57 -6.55 21.30
C ALA A 299 -8.27 -8.06 21.31
N TRP A 300 -8.47 -8.73 20.16
CA TRP A 300 -8.22 -10.16 20.03
C TRP A 300 -6.77 -10.56 20.34
N MET A 301 -5.80 -9.77 19.86
CA MET A 301 -4.37 -9.97 20.11
C MET A 301 -3.98 -9.65 21.55
N ASP A 302 -4.49 -8.55 22.09
CA ASP A 302 -4.18 -8.08 23.45
C ASP A 302 -4.69 -9.08 24.50
N GLU A 303 -5.89 -9.64 24.31
CA GLU A 303 -6.46 -10.69 25.16
C GLU A 303 -5.62 -11.98 25.18
N ARG A 304 -4.90 -12.26 24.08
CA ARG A 304 -4.14 -13.51 23.87
C ARG A 304 -2.63 -13.34 24.01
N GLY A 305 -2.16 -12.12 24.25
CA GLY A 305 -0.73 -11.80 24.36
C GLY A 305 0.04 -12.00 23.04
N PHE A 306 -0.59 -11.70 21.90
CA PHE A 306 0.04 -11.81 20.59
C PHE A 306 0.80 -10.55 20.20
N CYS A 307 1.85 -10.73 19.39
CA CYS A 307 2.59 -9.62 18.80
C CYS A 307 1.75 -8.91 17.75
N VAL A 308 1.58 -7.60 17.93
CA VAL A 308 0.84 -6.74 17.01
C VAL A 308 1.82 -5.87 16.22
N TRP A 309 1.56 -5.74 14.93
CA TRP A 309 2.17 -4.75 14.06
C TRP A 309 1.09 -3.87 13.44
N ASN A 310 1.32 -2.57 13.37
CA ASN A 310 0.45 -1.66 12.62
C ASN A 310 1.00 -1.50 11.20
N GLY A 311 0.41 -2.24 10.26
CA GLY A 311 0.88 -2.32 8.87
C GLY A 311 0.71 -1.02 8.11
N GLU A 312 -0.31 -0.25 8.46
CA GLU A 312 -0.64 1.02 7.83
C GLU A 312 -1.36 1.98 8.77
N TRP A 313 -0.96 3.24 8.73
CA TRP A 313 -1.65 4.34 9.40
C TRP A 313 -1.19 5.68 8.82
N GLY A 314 -1.79 6.78 9.27
CA GLY A 314 -1.37 8.14 8.97
C GLY A 314 -2.50 8.98 8.37
N PRO A 315 -2.41 10.32 8.46
CA PRO A 315 -3.35 11.21 7.81
C PRO A 315 -3.03 11.40 6.32
N VAL A 316 -3.97 11.96 5.57
CA VAL A 316 -3.72 12.58 4.25
C VAL A 316 -3.48 14.07 4.43
N TYR A 317 -2.70 14.73 3.59
CA TYR A 317 -2.36 16.15 3.71
C TYR A 317 -3.01 16.99 2.61
N ALA A 318 -3.50 18.17 2.99
CA ALA A 318 -4.02 19.17 2.09
C ALA A 318 -2.85 19.87 1.38
N ARG A 319 -3.11 20.33 0.17
CA ARG A 319 -2.18 21.02 -0.71
C ARG A 319 -2.80 22.35 -1.12
N LYS A 320 -1.97 23.39 -1.17
CA LYS A 320 -2.43 24.76 -1.45
C LYS A 320 -3.23 24.85 -2.77
N ASP A 321 -2.80 24.14 -3.81
CA ASP A 321 -3.43 24.18 -5.14
C ASP A 321 -4.82 23.52 -5.21
N PHE A 322 -5.20 22.77 -4.18
CA PHE A 322 -6.47 22.04 -4.13
C PHE A 322 -7.37 22.63 -3.04
N GLU A 323 -6.86 22.78 -1.83
CA GLU A 323 -7.64 23.27 -0.68
C GLU A 323 -7.55 24.80 -0.47
N GLY A 324 -6.76 25.53 -1.26
CA GLY A 324 -6.64 26.99 -1.12
C GLY A 324 -5.98 27.40 0.19
N ASP A 325 -6.40 28.52 0.79
CA ASP A 325 -5.78 29.08 2.00
C ASP A 325 -6.00 28.21 3.26
N ASP A 326 -7.00 27.32 3.25
CA ASP A 326 -7.33 26.43 4.38
C ASP A 326 -6.30 25.31 4.58
N TRP A 327 -5.41 25.07 3.61
CA TRP A 327 -4.50 23.92 3.61
C TRP A 327 -3.60 23.85 4.86
N VAL A 328 -3.17 25.02 5.38
CA VAL A 328 -2.32 25.11 6.59
C VAL A 328 -3.09 24.60 7.81
N GLU A 329 -4.29 25.16 8.05
CA GLU A 329 -5.12 24.82 9.21
C GLU A 329 -5.56 23.35 9.17
N ILE A 330 -5.92 22.85 7.97
CA ILE A 330 -6.24 21.44 7.75
C ILE A 330 -5.05 20.55 8.14
N ASN A 331 -3.85 20.89 7.67
CA ASN A 331 -2.65 20.11 7.96
C ASN A 331 -2.23 20.20 9.43
N ASP A 332 -2.38 21.35 10.09
CA ASP A 332 -2.11 21.50 11.52
C ASP A 332 -2.99 20.56 12.35
N ARG A 333 -4.28 20.45 12.00
CA ARG A 333 -5.20 19.50 12.65
C ARG A 333 -4.80 18.05 12.40
N ARG A 334 -4.43 17.69 11.16
CA ARG A 334 -3.98 16.34 10.80
C ARG A 334 -2.67 15.96 11.50
N MET A 335 -1.78 16.92 11.71
CA MET A 335 -0.56 16.73 12.50
C MET A 335 -0.86 16.48 13.99
N LYS A 336 -1.91 17.09 14.57
CA LYS A 336 -2.37 16.75 15.93
C LYS A 336 -2.90 15.30 16.01
N VAL A 337 -3.62 14.83 14.99
CA VAL A 337 -4.07 13.42 14.92
C VAL A 337 -2.86 12.48 14.86
N LEU A 338 -1.90 12.77 13.98
CA LEU A 338 -0.65 12.01 13.84
C LEU A 338 0.07 11.89 15.19
N ARG A 339 0.29 13.01 15.89
CA ARG A 339 0.94 13.05 17.20
C ARG A 339 0.21 12.18 18.22
N TYR A 340 -1.11 12.27 18.27
CA TYR A 340 -1.88 11.48 19.22
C TYR A 340 -1.80 9.97 18.93
N GLN A 341 -1.81 9.55 17.67
CA GLN A 341 -1.58 8.15 17.33
C GLN A 341 -0.17 7.69 17.71
N LEU A 342 0.87 8.51 17.46
CA LEU A 342 2.24 8.23 17.91
C LEU A 342 2.35 8.09 19.43
N GLU A 343 1.66 8.93 20.21
CA GLU A 343 1.58 8.80 21.67
C GLU A 343 1.04 7.42 22.09
N LEU A 344 -0.03 6.95 21.44
CA LEU A 344 -0.61 5.62 21.70
C LEU A 344 0.37 4.50 21.34
N TYR A 345 0.99 4.56 20.17
CA TYR A 345 1.91 3.52 19.72
C TYR A 345 3.20 3.47 20.54
N LYS A 346 3.69 4.63 20.99
CA LYS A 346 4.85 4.73 21.90
C LYS A 346 4.53 4.10 23.24
N LYS A 347 3.36 4.40 23.80
CA LYS A 347 2.89 3.80 25.06
C LYS A 347 2.85 2.28 24.98
N ASP A 348 2.34 1.75 23.88
CA ASP A 348 2.17 0.30 23.71
C ASP A 348 3.38 -0.40 23.07
N ARG A 349 4.48 0.33 22.82
CA ARG A 349 5.68 -0.15 22.12
C ARG A 349 5.37 -0.82 20.77
N LEU A 350 4.30 -0.39 20.11
CA LEU A 350 3.73 -1.04 18.94
C LEU A 350 4.59 -0.78 17.70
N SER A 351 5.13 -1.81 17.04
CA SER A 351 5.78 -1.67 15.73
C SER A 351 4.81 -1.11 14.67
N TRP A 352 5.26 -0.21 13.80
CA TRP A 352 4.39 0.42 12.80
C TRP A 352 5.08 0.77 11.48
N SER A 353 4.25 0.86 10.43
CA SER A 353 4.61 1.38 9.10
C SER A 353 3.61 2.47 8.70
N ILE A 354 4.07 3.72 8.60
CA ILE A 354 3.21 4.83 8.13
C ILE A 354 2.98 4.70 6.62
N TRP A 355 1.76 4.95 6.16
CA TRP A 355 1.45 5.07 4.74
C TRP A 355 1.55 6.55 4.34
N LEU A 356 2.60 6.98 3.64
CA LEU A 356 3.64 6.20 2.93
C LEU A 356 4.97 6.95 2.75
N TYR A 357 5.95 6.29 2.14
CA TYR A 357 7.29 6.86 1.90
C TYR A 357 7.31 7.99 0.85
N LYS A 358 6.87 7.73 -0.39
CA LYS A 358 7.00 8.65 -1.53
C LYS A 358 5.73 8.71 -2.36
N ASP A 359 5.32 9.91 -2.76
CA ASP A 359 4.16 10.13 -3.63
C ASP A 359 4.20 11.47 -4.39
N ILE A 360 3.05 11.91 -4.93
CA ILE A 360 2.85 13.21 -5.60
C ILE A 360 2.32 14.33 -4.68
N GLY A 361 2.55 14.22 -3.37
CA GLY A 361 2.32 15.30 -2.40
C GLY A 361 1.15 15.09 -1.43
N PHE A 362 0.56 13.90 -1.37
CA PHE A 362 -0.67 13.65 -0.63
C PHE A 362 -0.43 13.13 0.80
N GLN A 363 0.33 12.05 0.97
CA GLN A 363 0.66 11.40 2.24
C GLN A 363 2.17 11.26 2.48
N GLY A 364 2.97 11.27 1.42
CA GLY A 364 4.39 10.90 1.44
C GLY A 364 5.23 11.64 2.48
N MET A 365 6.18 10.91 3.09
CA MET A 365 7.31 11.47 3.84
C MET A 365 8.18 12.38 2.96
N VAL A 366 8.34 11.98 1.70
CA VAL A 366 8.83 12.81 0.61
C VAL A 366 7.81 12.79 -0.52
N TYR A 367 7.83 13.81 -1.37
CA TYR A 367 6.95 13.86 -2.52
C TYR A 367 7.61 14.52 -3.71
N VAL A 368 7.22 14.12 -4.91
CA VAL A 368 7.72 14.67 -6.16
C VAL A 368 7.46 16.18 -6.22
N SER A 369 8.48 16.97 -6.53
CA SER A 369 8.34 18.42 -6.65
C SER A 369 7.39 18.78 -7.80
N GLU A 370 6.54 19.79 -7.58
CA GLU A 370 5.63 20.35 -8.58
C GLU A 370 6.37 20.89 -9.82
N GLU A 371 7.67 21.22 -9.67
CA GLU A 371 8.50 21.70 -10.76
C GLU A 371 8.99 20.61 -11.73
N THR A 372 8.80 19.34 -11.38
CA THR A 372 9.27 18.22 -12.21
C THR A 372 8.45 18.06 -13.49
N PRO A 373 9.03 17.46 -14.55
CA PRO A 373 8.31 17.17 -15.79
C PRO A 373 7.03 16.37 -15.57
N TYR A 374 7.03 15.38 -14.67
CA TYR A 374 5.85 14.56 -14.39
C TYR A 374 4.70 15.37 -13.80
N MET A 375 4.98 16.21 -12.79
CA MET A 375 3.94 17.02 -12.16
C MET A 375 3.39 18.08 -13.10
N LYS A 376 4.24 18.71 -13.92
CA LYS A 376 3.83 19.67 -14.95
C LYS A 376 2.97 19.04 -16.04
N LEU A 377 3.31 17.82 -16.47
CA LEU A 377 2.53 17.10 -17.47
C LEU A 377 1.09 16.84 -16.99
N PHE A 378 0.94 16.42 -15.74
CA PHE A 378 -0.35 16.02 -15.18
C PHE A 378 -1.07 17.10 -14.39
N GLU A 379 -0.54 18.32 -14.24
CA GLU A 379 -1.11 19.40 -13.42
C GLU A 379 -2.63 19.56 -13.63
N LYS A 380 -3.05 19.77 -14.89
CA LYS A 380 -4.48 19.94 -15.24
C LYS A 380 -5.29 18.68 -15.03
N PHE A 381 -4.71 17.51 -15.32
CA PHE A 381 -5.37 16.22 -15.14
C PHE A 381 -5.61 15.92 -13.66
N LEU A 382 -4.64 16.19 -12.79
CA LEU A 382 -4.75 16.02 -11.34
C LEU A 382 -5.80 16.96 -10.75
N GLN A 383 -5.86 18.21 -11.21
CA GLN A 383 -6.93 19.16 -10.84
C GLN A 383 -8.31 18.65 -11.25
N LYS A 384 -8.44 18.15 -12.49
CA LYS A 384 -9.68 17.52 -12.97
C LYS A 384 -10.05 16.31 -12.09
N LYS A 385 -9.11 15.42 -11.82
CA LYS A 385 -9.28 14.19 -11.03
C LYS A 385 -9.74 14.50 -9.60
N TRP A 386 -9.12 15.48 -8.95
CA TRP A 386 -9.49 15.94 -7.61
C TRP A 386 -10.90 16.52 -7.58
N ARG A 387 -11.23 17.45 -8.51
CA ARG A 387 -12.58 18.03 -8.59
C ARG A 387 -13.66 16.98 -8.82
N LEU A 388 -13.35 15.94 -9.59
CA LEU A 388 -14.24 14.82 -9.86
C LEU A 388 -14.27 13.76 -8.72
N ALA A 389 -13.40 13.88 -7.72
CA ALA A 389 -13.25 12.95 -6.60
C ALA A 389 -13.14 11.48 -7.05
N VAL A 390 -12.35 11.25 -8.10
CA VAL A 390 -12.22 9.94 -8.77
C VAL A 390 -11.50 8.92 -7.89
N ASP A 391 -10.60 9.34 -7.02
CA ASP A 391 -9.98 8.44 -6.06
C ASP A 391 -10.92 8.19 -4.89
N ALA A 392 -11.03 6.95 -4.43
CA ALA A 392 -11.78 6.64 -3.22
C ALA A 392 -11.07 7.17 -1.96
N TRP A 393 -9.74 7.10 -1.97
CA TRP A 393 -8.89 7.41 -0.85
C TRP A 393 -8.77 8.91 -0.61
N GLY A 394 -9.09 9.35 0.61
CA GLY A 394 -8.96 10.76 0.98
C GLY A 394 -9.72 11.73 0.08
N ALA A 395 -10.80 11.30 -0.58
CA ALA A 395 -11.55 12.14 -1.51
C ALA A 395 -12.41 13.18 -0.80
N ASP A 396 -12.38 14.40 -1.35
CA ASP A 396 -13.38 15.43 -1.10
C ASP A 396 -14.34 15.51 -2.30
N ASP A 397 -15.60 15.12 -2.08
CA ASP A 397 -16.58 15.05 -3.16
C ASP A 397 -17.55 16.23 -3.24
N ARG A 398 -17.27 17.34 -2.55
CA ARG A 398 -18.18 18.49 -2.47
C ARG A 398 -18.66 18.99 -3.85
N TYR A 399 -17.81 18.90 -4.88
CA TYR A 399 -18.12 19.39 -6.23
C TYR A 399 -19.02 18.46 -7.04
N VAL A 400 -19.12 17.18 -6.67
CA VAL A 400 -19.85 16.16 -7.43
C VAL A 400 -20.87 15.39 -6.61
N ARG A 401 -20.93 15.59 -5.29
CA ARG A 401 -21.84 14.88 -4.37
C ARG A 401 -23.29 14.87 -4.86
N HIS A 402 -23.78 16.04 -5.29
CA HIS A 402 -25.13 16.24 -5.80
C HIS A 402 -25.48 15.39 -7.03
N LEU A 403 -24.47 14.91 -7.79
CA LEU A 403 -24.69 14.03 -8.95
C LEU A 403 -24.95 12.58 -8.55
N TYR A 404 -24.40 12.14 -7.40
CA TYR A 404 -24.48 10.76 -6.93
C TYR A 404 -25.55 10.56 -5.85
N GLU A 405 -25.95 11.64 -5.17
CA GLU A 405 -26.98 11.64 -4.14
C GLU A 405 -28.34 11.06 -4.61
N PRO A 406 -28.82 11.32 -5.84
CA PRO A 406 -30.04 10.66 -6.34
C PRO A 406 -29.94 9.13 -6.37
N LEU A 407 -28.77 8.58 -6.69
CA LEU A 407 -28.55 7.13 -6.69
C LEU A 407 -28.48 6.57 -5.26
N VAL A 408 -27.86 7.31 -4.33
CA VAL A 408 -27.86 6.96 -2.90
C VAL A 408 -29.30 6.93 -2.36
N ASN A 409 -30.08 7.97 -2.64
CA ASN A 409 -31.46 8.09 -2.17
C ASN A 409 -32.36 7.02 -2.78
N LEU A 410 -32.20 6.72 -4.08
CA LEU A 410 -32.91 5.61 -4.72
C LEU A 410 -32.73 4.29 -3.95
N ILE A 411 -31.49 3.97 -3.54
CA ILE A 411 -31.23 2.74 -2.80
C ILE A 411 -31.85 2.80 -1.40
N LYS A 412 -31.70 3.92 -0.69
CA LYS A 412 -32.26 4.11 0.66
C LYS A 412 -33.79 4.01 0.67
N ASP A 413 -34.45 4.55 -0.34
CA ASP A 413 -35.91 4.60 -0.44
C ASP A 413 -36.50 3.27 -0.94
N ALA A 414 -35.80 2.59 -1.85
CA ALA A 414 -36.30 1.36 -2.49
C ALA A 414 -35.97 0.07 -1.73
N VAL A 415 -34.93 0.07 -0.88
CA VAL A 415 -34.44 -1.13 -0.18
C VAL A 415 -34.72 -1.01 1.32
N PRO A 416 -35.39 -1.99 1.96
CA PRO A 416 -35.59 -2.01 3.40
C PRO A 416 -34.27 -1.89 4.19
N ASN A 417 -34.27 -1.15 5.31
CA ASN A 417 -33.07 -0.87 6.10
C ASN A 417 -32.29 -2.13 6.50
N GLU A 418 -32.99 -3.22 6.81
CA GLU A 418 -32.41 -4.53 7.15
C GLU A 418 -31.64 -5.19 5.98
N HIS A 419 -31.86 -4.75 4.75
CA HIS A 419 -31.22 -5.25 3.53
C HIS A 419 -30.18 -4.29 2.93
N GLN A 420 -30.01 -3.10 3.53
CA GLN A 420 -29.04 -2.10 3.07
C GLN A 420 -27.59 -2.41 3.50
N ASN A 421 -27.42 -3.29 4.49
CA ASN A 421 -26.11 -3.64 5.01
C ASN A 421 -25.48 -4.79 4.22
N LEU A 422 -24.42 -4.48 3.47
CA LEU A 422 -23.66 -5.43 2.68
C LEU A 422 -22.21 -5.47 3.15
N TYR A 423 -21.60 -6.65 3.13
CA TYR A 423 -20.18 -6.81 3.44
C TYR A 423 -19.28 -6.26 2.31
N PRO A 424 -18.19 -5.53 2.62
CA PRO A 424 -17.73 -5.16 3.95
C PRO A 424 -18.56 -3.99 4.54
N PRO A 425 -18.81 -3.99 5.86
CA PRO A 425 -19.68 -2.99 6.50
C PRO A 425 -19.12 -1.57 6.46
N ILE A 426 -17.81 -1.40 6.22
CA ILE A 426 -17.16 -0.10 6.08
C ILE A 426 -17.53 0.63 4.77
N TRP A 427 -18.20 -0.04 3.84
CA TRP A 427 -18.72 0.55 2.61
C TRP A 427 -20.24 0.67 2.70
N GLY A 428 -20.75 1.58 3.54
CA GLY A 428 -22.17 1.95 3.51
C GLY A 428 -22.64 2.34 2.09
N ILE A 429 -23.94 2.60 1.91
CA ILE A 429 -24.54 2.88 0.59
C ILE A 429 -23.75 3.94 -0.18
N GLU A 430 -23.41 5.06 0.47
CA GLU A 430 -22.63 6.15 -0.12
C GLU A 430 -21.24 5.69 -0.55
N GLY A 431 -20.59 4.84 0.25
CA GLY A 431 -19.29 4.25 -0.06
C GLY A 431 -19.36 3.32 -1.27
N ARG A 432 -20.43 2.54 -1.41
CA ARG A 432 -20.64 1.66 -2.58
C ARG A 432 -20.92 2.44 -3.84
N VAL A 433 -21.81 3.44 -3.78
CA VAL A 433 -22.08 4.33 -4.91
C VAL A 433 -20.81 5.05 -5.33
N THR A 434 -20.04 5.57 -4.36
CA THR A 434 -18.72 6.17 -4.62
C THR A 434 -17.83 5.20 -5.40
N ARG A 435 -17.64 3.98 -4.88
CA ARG A 435 -16.72 3.03 -5.51
C ARG A 435 -17.14 2.63 -6.91
N LEU A 436 -18.39 2.19 -7.06
CA LEU A 436 -18.89 1.66 -8.33
C LEU A 436 -19.03 2.74 -9.40
N ALA A 437 -19.69 3.85 -9.09
CA ALA A 437 -20.05 4.85 -10.08
C ALA A 437 -18.95 5.90 -10.28
N ARG A 438 -18.30 6.35 -9.21
CA ARG A 438 -17.35 7.47 -9.28
C ARG A 438 -15.89 7.01 -9.43
N THR A 439 -15.48 5.98 -8.71
CA THR A 439 -14.04 5.62 -8.69
C THR A 439 -13.69 4.57 -9.72
N MET A 440 -14.60 3.64 -9.99
CA MET A 440 -14.42 2.58 -10.99
C MET A 440 -14.92 3.06 -12.36
N LEU A 441 -16.22 3.25 -12.54
CA LEU A 441 -16.79 3.60 -13.85
C LEU A 441 -16.20 4.90 -14.42
N LEU A 442 -16.26 6.01 -13.68
CA LEU A 442 -15.66 7.26 -14.16
C LEU A 442 -14.12 7.17 -14.24
N GLY A 443 -13.48 6.40 -13.35
CA GLY A 443 -12.05 6.14 -13.41
C GLY A 443 -11.63 5.48 -14.73
N GLU A 444 -12.35 4.45 -15.18
CA GLU A 444 -12.12 3.75 -16.45
C GLU A 444 -12.15 4.69 -17.65
N TYR A 445 -13.09 5.63 -17.70
CA TYR A 445 -13.15 6.62 -18.78
C TYR A 445 -11.98 7.60 -18.79
N LEU A 446 -11.33 7.83 -17.64
CA LEU A 446 -10.18 8.71 -17.52
C LEU A 446 -8.85 8.00 -17.80
N VAL A 447 -8.80 6.66 -17.81
CA VAL A 447 -7.58 5.88 -18.06
C VAL A 447 -6.97 6.22 -19.42
N LYS A 448 -7.78 6.25 -20.48
CA LYS A 448 -7.29 6.57 -21.83
C LYS A 448 -6.82 8.03 -21.93
N GLU A 449 -7.56 8.96 -21.35
CA GLU A 449 -7.17 10.38 -21.30
C GLU A 449 -5.83 10.56 -20.57
N TRP A 450 -5.61 9.84 -19.47
CA TRP A 450 -4.32 9.83 -18.77
C TRP A 450 -3.19 9.32 -19.70
N ALA A 451 -3.38 8.18 -20.36
CA ALA A 451 -2.37 7.60 -21.25
C ALA A 451 -2.04 8.50 -22.45
N GLU A 452 -3.04 9.21 -22.99
CA GLU A 452 -2.88 10.12 -24.14
C GLU A 452 -1.92 11.30 -23.86
N HIS A 453 -1.64 11.63 -22.59
CA HIS A 453 -0.62 12.62 -22.23
C HIS A 453 0.79 12.22 -22.69
N PHE A 454 1.04 10.93 -22.93
CA PHE A 454 2.33 10.41 -23.41
C PHE A 454 2.43 10.36 -24.95
N THR A 455 1.37 10.72 -25.67
CA THR A 455 1.32 10.58 -27.14
C THR A 455 2.47 11.34 -27.81
N GLY A 456 3.20 10.65 -28.68
CA GLY A 456 4.29 11.24 -29.46
C GLY A 456 5.63 11.35 -28.73
N MET A 457 5.69 11.05 -27.43
CA MET A 457 6.94 11.13 -26.66
C MET A 457 7.97 10.12 -27.13
N ASP A 458 9.23 10.53 -27.19
CA ASP A 458 10.37 9.63 -27.40
C ASP A 458 10.91 9.02 -26.09
N GLU A 459 11.90 8.13 -26.18
CA GLU A 459 12.48 7.48 -25.01
C GLU A 459 13.19 8.47 -24.07
N GLU A 460 13.75 9.58 -24.58
CA GLU A 460 14.42 10.59 -23.75
C GLU A 460 13.40 11.38 -22.93
N GLU A 461 12.26 11.72 -23.53
CA GLU A 461 11.15 12.38 -22.84
C GLU A 461 10.53 11.48 -21.77
N LEU A 462 10.31 10.19 -22.08
CA LEU A 462 9.80 9.20 -21.13
C LEU A 462 10.76 8.99 -19.94
N ASP A 463 12.06 8.90 -20.21
CA ASP A 463 13.09 8.79 -19.18
C ASP A 463 13.09 10.03 -18.27
N LYS A 464 13.03 11.24 -18.84
CA LYS A 464 12.91 12.50 -18.08
C LYS A 464 11.66 12.53 -17.18
N LEU A 465 10.53 12.02 -17.65
CA LEU A 465 9.33 11.89 -16.82
C LEU A 465 9.57 10.93 -15.64
N ALA A 466 10.12 9.76 -15.90
CA ALA A 466 10.44 8.77 -14.85
C ALA A 466 11.44 9.33 -13.82
N GLN A 467 12.44 10.10 -14.26
CA GLN A 467 13.43 10.75 -13.39
C GLN A 467 12.81 11.71 -12.37
N SER A 468 11.58 12.18 -12.57
CA SER A 468 10.86 13.03 -11.62
C SER A 468 10.76 12.38 -10.22
N PHE A 469 10.75 11.04 -10.15
CA PHE A 469 10.61 10.30 -8.89
C PHE A 469 11.94 10.08 -8.14
N LYS A 470 13.08 10.49 -8.70
CA LYS A 470 14.36 10.45 -8.00
C LYS A 470 14.32 11.29 -6.73
N PHE A 471 15.06 10.85 -5.71
CA PHE A 471 15.07 11.52 -4.40
C PHE A 471 15.45 13.00 -4.47
N GLU A 472 16.45 13.36 -5.29
CA GLU A 472 16.90 14.74 -5.48
C GLU A 472 15.83 15.66 -6.11
N ASN A 473 14.81 15.08 -6.73
CA ASN A 473 13.68 15.80 -7.33
C ASN A 473 12.45 15.82 -6.40
N CYS A 474 12.58 15.27 -5.18
CA CYS A 474 11.53 15.23 -4.18
C CYS A 474 11.71 16.35 -3.13
N VAL A 475 10.59 16.83 -2.60
CA VAL A 475 10.49 17.69 -1.43
C VAL A 475 10.26 16.83 -0.20
N LYS A 476 10.87 17.21 0.92
CA LYS A 476 10.68 16.55 2.21
C LYS A 476 9.51 17.16 2.96
N ARG A 477 8.63 16.33 3.52
CA ARG A 477 7.58 16.79 4.44
C ARG A 477 8.17 16.98 5.85
N GLU A 478 8.88 18.08 6.05
CA GLU A 478 9.68 18.35 7.27
C GLU A 478 8.90 18.16 8.57
N GLY A 479 7.66 18.65 8.65
CA GLY A 479 6.81 18.49 9.83
C GLY A 479 6.51 17.02 10.16
N LEU A 480 6.18 16.19 9.15
CA LEU A 480 5.97 14.76 9.34
C LEU A 480 7.28 14.06 9.75
N ASN A 481 8.34 14.30 8.99
CA ASN A 481 9.63 13.62 9.20
C ASN A 481 10.21 13.91 10.60
N LYS A 482 9.99 15.13 11.11
CA LYS A 482 10.35 15.48 12.49
C LYS A 482 9.60 14.62 13.52
N GLU A 483 8.28 14.54 13.44
CA GLU A 483 7.47 13.75 14.39
C GLU A 483 7.83 12.25 14.32
N LEU A 484 8.09 11.72 13.13
CA LEU A 484 8.53 10.33 12.96
C LEU A 484 9.90 10.08 13.59
N THR A 485 10.84 11.01 13.41
CA THR A 485 12.20 10.91 13.98
C THR A 485 12.14 10.92 15.52
N GLU A 486 11.32 11.78 16.11
CA GLU A 486 11.12 11.86 17.57
C GLU A 486 10.46 10.60 18.18
N ASN A 487 9.87 9.74 17.33
CA ASN A 487 9.20 8.50 17.72
C ASN A 487 9.87 7.24 17.13
N ALA A 488 11.08 7.37 16.57
CA ALA A 488 11.84 6.26 15.99
C ALA A 488 12.56 5.37 17.02
N GLU A 489 12.70 5.82 18.28
CA GLU A 489 13.38 5.10 19.37
C GLU A 489 12.44 4.31 20.30
#